data_AF-A0A8J5UHJ4-F1
#
_entry.id   AF-A0A8J5UHJ4-F1
#
_cell.length_a   1.000
_cell.length_b   1.000
_cell.length_c   1.000
_cell.angle_alpha   90.00
_cell.angle_beta   90.00
_cell.angle_gamma   90.00
#
_symmetry.space_group_name_H-M   'P 1'
#
loop_
_entity.id
_entity.type
_entity.pdbx_description
1 polymer ?
#
loop_
_entity_poly.entity_id
_entity_poly.type
_entity_poly.pdbx_seq_one_letter_code
_entity_poly.pdbx_strand_id
1 'polypeptide(L)'
;MDSTLTWKQHIDEIQRKVTKTVNALSSLGGSTWGVAMREMRKIYKGVAVPQMMYACSAWSNANWRTRDKPYTERTLSKLQSLQARASRVISGAYKAASIPALDVETYLLPVEQQIFKHNVDTLGRVGPAERRHTEEEARRNKKKSPRRAIEQAIRDRQGPDIRRQEHIVPYIVPPWWQGPQTFIETNTEEAQIKHEQIIQDEPDAVHIYTDGSGIGGHIGAAAVCTTTQETKSAYMGDDTTSTVYAGELQGISLALQIAQEDRSRGNSRSKVLIYTDNQAAIRSTAKPKGKSGHTCSQASQNRSTNSNYKV
;
A
#
# COMPACT_ATOMS: atom_id res chain seq x y z
N MET A 1 -22.44 -25.40 12.60
CA MET A 1 -21.67 -24.28 13.20
C MET A 1 -20.92 -24.80 14.41
N ASP A 2 -19.67 -24.37 14.62
CA ASP A 2 -18.85 -24.75 15.78
C ASP A 2 -19.21 -23.89 17.00
N SER A 3 -20.09 -24.39 17.86
CA SER A 3 -20.55 -23.70 19.07
C SER A 3 -19.45 -23.50 20.13
N THR A 4 -18.36 -24.24 20.01
CA THR A 4 -17.24 -24.22 20.97
C THR A 4 -16.11 -23.29 20.56
N LEU A 5 -16.13 -22.77 19.32
CA LEU A 5 -15.07 -21.95 18.73
C LEU A 5 -13.68 -22.60 18.88
N THR A 6 -13.64 -23.93 18.74
CA THR A 6 -12.37 -24.69 18.76
C THR A 6 -11.69 -24.67 17.41
N TRP A 7 -12.43 -24.33 16.35
CA TRP A 7 -11.99 -24.24 14.96
C TRP A 7 -11.41 -25.54 14.41
N LYS A 8 -11.65 -26.68 15.08
CA LYS A 8 -11.08 -27.98 14.68
C LYS A 8 -11.46 -28.34 13.25
N GLN A 9 -12.75 -28.28 12.92
CA GLN A 9 -13.26 -28.57 11.58
C GLN A 9 -12.66 -27.64 10.52
N HIS A 10 -12.46 -26.37 10.88
CA HIS A 10 -11.83 -25.37 9.99
C HIS A 10 -10.36 -25.72 9.71
N ILE A 11 -9.60 -26.08 10.75
CA ILE A 11 -8.19 -26.48 10.59
C ILE A 11 -8.07 -27.79 9.80
N ASP A 12 -8.98 -28.74 10.01
CA ASP A 12 -9.01 -30.00 9.25
C ASP A 12 -9.33 -29.74 7.76
N GLU A 13 -10.22 -28.79 7.46
CA GLU A 13 -10.53 -28.37 6.10
C GLU A 13 -9.36 -27.61 5.45
N ILE A 14 -8.66 -26.74 6.18
CA ILE A 14 -7.41 -26.13 5.73
C ILE A 14 -6.39 -27.21 5.37
N GLN A 15 -6.20 -28.20 6.25
CA GLN A 15 -5.27 -29.29 6.03
C GLN A 15 -5.61 -30.06 4.75
N ARG A 16 -6.89 -30.36 4.52
CA ARG A 16 -7.36 -31.03 3.30
C ARG A 16 -7.06 -30.22 2.04
N LYS A 17 -7.41 -28.93 2.02
CA LYS A 17 -7.20 -28.03 0.86
C LYS A 17 -5.71 -27.85 0.55
N VAL A 18 -4.92 -27.53 1.57
CA VAL A 18 -3.48 -27.27 1.42
C VAL A 18 -2.76 -28.54 1.00
N THR A 19 -3.12 -29.71 1.56
CA THR A 19 -2.56 -31.00 1.11
C THR A 19 -2.82 -31.25 -0.37
N LYS A 20 -4.04 -30.98 -0.85
CA LYS A 20 -4.36 -31.09 -2.28
C LYS A 20 -3.50 -30.15 -3.12
N THR A 21 -3.34 -28.90 -2.69
CA THR A 21 -2.47 -27.92 -3.37
C THR A 21 -1.00 -28.35 -3.38
N VAL A 22 -0.47 -28.86 -2.27
CA VAL A 22 0.91 -29.36 -2.19
C VAL A 22 1.13 -30.59 -3.07
N ASN A 23 0.13 -31.48 -3.18
CA ASN A 23 0.20 -32.61 -4.12
C ASN A 23 0.23 -32.14 -5.58
N ALA A 24 -0.60 -31.16 -5.94
CA ALA A 24 -0.54 -30.56 -7.27
C ALA A 24 0.78 -29.81 -7.51
N LEU A 25 1.36 -29.18 -6.49
CA LEU A 25 2.68 -28.56 -6.58
C LEU A 25 3.77 -29.61 -6.86
N SER A 26 3.67 -30.79 -6.23
CA SER A 26 4.63 -31.89 -6.44
C SER A 26 4.60 -32.50 -7.84
N SER A 27 3.53 -32.31 -8.61
CA SER A 27 3.50 -32.74 -10.02
C SER A 27 4.19 -31.76 -10.97
N LEU A 28 4.57 -30.57 -10.51
CA LEU A 28 5.24 -29.54 -11.33
C LEU A 28 6.76 -29.69 -11.38
N GLY A 29 7.34 -30.60 -10.60
CA GLY A 29 8.77 -30.90 -10.63
C GLY A 29 9.27 -31.65 -9.40
N GLY A 30 10.51 -32.12 -9.49
CA GLY A 30 11.27 -32.77 -8.42
C GLY A 30 12.60 -32.05 -8.16
N SER A 31 13.53 -32.71 -7.47
CA SER A 31 14.84 -32.11 -7.12
C SER A 31 15.75 -31.82 -8.32
N THR A 32 15.56 -32.52 -9.44
CA THR A 32 16.45 -32.45 -10.62
C THR A 32 15.72 -32.04 -11.90
N TRP A 33 14.40 -31.85 -11.87
CA TRP A 33 13.60 -31.59 -13.06
C TRP A 33 12.34 -30.77 -12.74
N GLY A 34 11.80 -30.08 -13.75
CA GLY A 34 10.58 -29.29 -13.63
C GLY A 34 10.81 -27.84 -13.24
N VAL A 35 9.81 -27.25 -12.59
CA VAL A 35 9.78 -25.81 -12.28
C VAL A 35 10.87 -25.43 -11.27
N ALA A 36 11.56 -24.31 -11.50
CA ALA A 36 12.57 -23.82 -10.58
C ALA A 36 11.99 -23.54 -9.18
N MET A 37 12.80 -23.80 -8.15
CA MET A 37 12.44 -23.62 -6.73
C MET A 37 11.84 -22.24 -6.42
N ARG A 38 12.34 -21.17 -7.05
CA ARG A 38 11.80 -19.80 -6.92
C ARG A 38 10.34 -19.69 -7.37
N GLU A 39 9.99 -20.32 -8.49
CA GLU A 39 8.66 -20.25 -9.05
C GLU A 39 7.69 -21.19 -8.31
N MET A 40 8.14 -22.38 -7.88
CA MET A 40 7.36 -23.23 -6.97
C MET A 40 7.01 -22.51 -5.66
N ARG A 41 7.99 -21.81 -5.07
CA ARG A 41 7.79 -20.97 -3.88
C ARG A 41 6.78 -19.86 -4.14
N LYS A 42 6.84 -19.21 -5.31
CA LYS A 42 5.89 -18.17 -5.72
C LYS A 42 4.46 -18.71 -5.79
N ILE A 43 4.27 -19.90 -6.39
CA ILE A 43 2.98 -20.59 -6.46
C ILE A 43 2.49 -20.95 -5.04
N TYR A 44 3.35 -21.53 -4.19
CA TYR A 44 3.00 -21.85 -2.81
C TYR A 44 2.53 -20.62 -2.02
N LYS A 45 3.30 -19.52 -2.09
CA LYS A 45 2.94 -18.24 -1.44
C LYS A 45 1.65 -17.64 -2.01
N GLY A 46 1.38 -17.84 -3.30
CA GLY A 46 0.18 -17.32 -3.98
C GLY A 46 -1.09 -18.14 -3.74
N VAL A 47 -1.00 -19.42 -3.40
CA VAL A 47 -2.15 -20.33 -3.32
C VAL A 47 -2.31 -20.97 -1.95
N ALA A 48 -1.27 -21.66 -1.46
CA ALA A 48 -1.35 -22.44 -0.23
C ALA A 48 -1.34 -21.54 1.02
N VAL A 49 -0.50 -20.51 1.04
CA VAL A 49 -0.45 -19.57 2.18
C VAL A 49 -1.80 -18.86 2.39
N PRO A 50 -2.48 -18.32 1.36
CA PRO A 50 -3.83 -17.77 1.52
C PRO A 50 -4.85 -18.79 2.04
N GLN A 51 -4.78 -20.06 1.62
CA GLN A 51 -5.64 -21.11 2.16
C GLN A 51 -5.37 -21.37 3.65
N MET A 52 -4.09 -21.43 4.05
CA MET A 52 -3.68 -21.59 5.45
C MET A 52 -4.09 -20.41 6.32
N MET A 53 -3.97 -19.19 5.80
CA MET A 53 -4.24 -17.95 6.54
C MET A 53 -5.71 -17.50 6.45
N TYR A 54 -6.57 -18.26 5.78
CA TYR A 54 -7.98 -17.91 5.68
C TYR A 54 -8.64 -17.89 7.08
N ALA A 55 -9.29 -16.76 7.38
CA ALA A 55 -9.88 -16.46 8.69
C ALA A 55 -8.88 -16.48 9.88
N CYS A 56 -7.58 -16.27 9.62
CA CYS A 56 -6.54 -16.30 10.65
C CYS A 56 -6.82 -15.39 11.84
N SER A 57 -7.32 -14.18 11.60
CA SER A 57 -7.72 -13.25 12.67
C SER A 57 -8.84 -13.77 13.58
N ALA A 58 -9.63 -14.77 13.15
CA ALA A 58 -10.64 -15.42 13.97
C ALA A 58 -10.07 -16.63 14.73
N TRP A 59 -9.52 -17.63 14.00
CA TRP A 59 -9.09 -18.89 14.62
C TRP A 59 -7.77 -18.79 15.37
N SER A 60 -6.90 -17.82 15.05
CA SER A 60 -5.63 -17.63 15.77
C SER A 60 -5.82 -17.10 17.19
N ASN A 61 -7.07 -16.83 17.61
CA ASN A 61 -7.47 -16.42 18.95
C ASN A 61 -8.34 -17.46 19.67
N ALA A 62 -8.38 -18.70 19.15
CA ALA A 62 -9.20 -19.80 19.69
C ALA A 62 -8.96 -20.08 21.17
N ASN A 63 -7.76 -19.78 21.66
CA ASN A 63 -7.33 -20.13 23.00
C ASN A 63 -7.45 -18.96 24.00
N TRP A 64 -8.56 -18.23 23.93
CA TRP A 64 -8.86 -17.10 24.84
C TRP A 64 -8.88 -17.46 26.34
N ARG A 65 -8.94 -18.77 26.67
CA ARG A 65 -9.02 -19.29 28.04
C ARG A 65 -7.67 -19.45 28.73
N THR A 66 -6.57 -19.70 27.99
CA THR A 66 -5.23 -19.75 28.59
C THR A 66 -4.45 -18.52 28.12
N ARG A 67 -3.91 -17.77 29.08
CA ARG A 67 -3.40 -16.40 28.87
C ARG A 67 -2.22 -16.32 27.89
N ASP A 68 -1.51 -17.43 27.63
CA ASP A 68 -0.14 -17.35 27.09
C ASP A 68 -0.01 -17.62 25.59
N LYS A 69 -0.93 -18.37 24.96
CA LYS A 69 -0.84 -18.70 23.53
C LYS A 69 -2.18 -18.48 22.82
N PRO A 70 -2.21 -17.73 21.70
CA PRO A 70 -3.48 -17.32 21.08
C PRO A 70 -4.16 -18.48 20.32
N TYR A 71 -3.41 -19.49 19.90
CA TYR A 71 -3.88 -20.74 19.27
C TYR A 71 -3.34 -21.98 20.00
N THR A 72 -3.94 -23.14 19.74
CA THR A 72 -3.48 -24.42 20.34
C THR A 72 -2.19 -24.90 19.69
N GLU A 73 -1.33 -25.57 20.47
CA GLU A 73 -0.09 -26.18 19.94
C GLU A 73 -0.40 -27.20 18.83
N ARG A 74 -1.49 -27.96 18.97
CA ARG A 74 -1.94 -28.90 17.94
C ARG A 74 -2.23 -28.20 16.60
N THR A 75 -2.89 -27.04 16.64
CA THR A 75 -3.13 -26.24 15.43
C THR A 75 -1.82 -25.80 14.81
N LEU A 76 -0.89 -25.29 15.62
CA LEU A 76 0.40 -24.83 15.14
C LEU A 76 1.19 -25.97 14.49
N SER A 77 1.33 -27.11 15.17
CA SER A 77 2.06 -28.27 14.66
C SER A 77 1.47 -28.81 13.35
N LYS A 78 0.15 -28.79 13.17
CA LYS A 78 -0.51 -29.14 11.90
C LYS A 78 -0.09 -28.19 10.77
N LEU A 79 -0.15 -26.88 11.01
CA LEU A 79 0.22 -25.88 10.01
C LEU A 79 1.73 -25.91 9.68
N GLN A 80 2.59 -26.08 10.69
CA GLN A 80 4.03 -26.27 10.50
C GLN A 80 4.33 -27.52 9.69
N SER A 81 3.61 -28.63 9.94
CA SER A 81 3.76 -29.87 9.17
C SER A 81 3.37 -29.68 7.70
N LEU A 82 2.31 -28.91 7.42
CA LEU A 82 1.89 -28.56 6.06
C LEU A 82 2.95 -27.72 5.34
N GLN A 83 3.49 -26.69 6.01
CA GLN A 83 4.57 -25.86 5.46
C GLN A 83 5.84 -26.68 5.24
N ALA A 84 6.22 -27.54 6.18
CA ALA A 84 7.39 -28.40 6.04
C ALA A 84 7.24 -29.40 4.87
N ARG A 85 6.03 -29.94 4.66
CA ARG A 85 5.75 -30.77 3.48
C ARG A 85 5.91 -29.99 2.19
N ALA A 86 5.34 -28.79 2.11
CA ALA A 86 5.48 -27.92 0.94
C ALA A 86 6.94 -27.52 0.69
N SER A 87 7.67 -27.19 1.75
CA SER A 87 9.08 -26.78 1.67
C SER A 87 9.95 -27.89 1.10
N ARG A 88 9.73 -29.15 1.51
CA ARG A 88 10.42 -30.31 0.93
C ARG A 88 10.11 -30.50 -0.56
N VAL A 89 8.88 -30.24 -0.99
CA VAL A 89 8.52 -30.26 -2.43
C VAL A 89 9.25 -29.14 -3.18
N ILE A 90 9.32 -27.94 -2.59
CA ILE A 90 9.93 -26.75 -3.19
C ILE A 90 11.46 -26.88 -3.32
N SER A 91 12.14 -27.41 -2.29
CA SER A 91 13.61 -27.50 -2.26
C SER A 91 14.16 -28.87 -2.64
N GLY A 92 13.33 -29.91 -2.72
CA GLY A 92 13.79 -31.29 -2.86
C GLY A 92 14.52 -31.84 -1.63
N ALA A 93 14.44 -31.16 -0.48
CA ALA A 93 15.15 -31.53 0.73
C ALA A 93 14.70 -32.89 1.30
N TYR A 94 15.62 -33.58 1.97
CA TYR A 94 15.37 -34.86 2.62
C TYR A 94 14.23 -34.79 3.64
N LYS A 95 13.52 -35.92 3.82
CA LYS A 95 12.44 -36.04 4.82
C LYS A 95 12.90 -35.70 6.24
N ALA A 96 14.16 -36.02 6.57
CA ALA A 96 14.78 -35.76 7.87
C ALA A 96 15.13 -34.29 8.13
N ALA A 97 15.07 -33.41 7.11
CA ALA A 97 15.35 -31.99 7.30
C ALA A 97 14.42 -31.37 8.35
N SER A 98 15.00 -30.57 9.26
CA SER A 98 14.25 -29.89 10.32
C SER A 98 13.38 -28.77 9.73
N ILE A 99 12.24 -28.49 10.37
CA ILE A 99 11.32 -27.43 9.92
C ILE A 99 12.00 -26.05 9.86
N PRO A 100 12.78 -25.62 10.88
CA PRO A 100 13.46 -24.34 10.81
C PRO A 100 14.47 -24.25 9.65
N ALA A 101 15.21 -25.33 9.37
CA ALA A 101 16.14 -25.36 8.25
C ALA A 101 15.41 -25.28 6.90
N LEU A 102 14.27 -25.96 6.78
CA LEU A 102 13.42 -25.88 5.59
C LEU A 102 12.88 -24.46 5.35
N ASP A 103 12.41 -23.80 6.41
CA ASP A 103 11.90 -22.42 6.32
C ASP A 103 13.00 -21.46 5.84
N VAL A 104 14.21 -21.58 6.38
CA VAL A 104 15.37 -20.77 5.96
C VAL A 104 15.75 -21.05 4.50
N GLU A 105 15.93 -22.32 4.13
CA GLU A 105 16.35 -22.71 2.78
C GLU A 105 15.33 -22.33 1.71
N THR A 106 14.05 -22.42 2.03
CA THR A 106 12.96 -22.02 1.13
C THR A 106 12.57 -20.55 1.27
N TYR A 107 13.29 -19.77 2.09
CA TYR A 107 12.98 -18.37 2.41
C TYR A 107 11.48 -18.16 2.70
N LEU A 108 10.90 -19.10 3.45
CA LEU A 108 9.56 -19.02 3.95
C LEU A 108 9.59 -18.52 5.38
N LEU A 109 8.67 -17.60 5.68
CA LEU A 109 8.51 -17.10 7.03
C LEU A 109 7.95 -18.26 7.90
N PRO A 110 8.47 -18.52 9.11
CA PRO A 110 7.86 -19.48 10.03
C PRO A 110 6.37 -19.23 10.23
N VAL A 111 5.58 -20.30 10.39
CA VAL A 111 4.11 -20.23 10.44
C VAL A 111 3.62 -19.26 11.52
N GLU A 112 4.25 -19.26 12.70
CA GLU A 112 3.93 -18.36 13.81
C GLU A 112 4.09 -16.89 13.43
N GLN A 113 5.15 -16.59 12.67
CA GLN A 113 5.44 -15.26 12.19
C GLN A 113 4.51 -14.86 11.04
N GLN A 114 4.09 -15.82 10.19
CA GLN A 114 3.02 -15.57 9.19
C GLN A 114 1.69 -15.23 9.86
N ILE A 115 1.30 -15.97 10.90
CA ILE A 115 0.09 -15.69 11.69
C ILE A 115 0.17 -14.28 12.30
N PHE A 116 1.30 -13.96 12.93
CA PHE A 116 1.52 -12.65 13.53
C PHE A 116 1.44 -11.53 12.49
N LYS A 117 2.15 -11.67 11.36
CA LYS A 117 2.11 -10.72 10.25
C LYS A 117 0.68 -10.53 9.71
N HIS A 118 -0.05 -11.62 9.48
CA HIS A 118 -1.42 -11.55 8.97
C HIS A 118 -2.35 -10.80 9.93
N ASN A 119 -2.17 -11.01 11.23
CA ASN A 119 -2.92 -10.33 12.27
C ASN A 119 -2.62 -8.82 12.33
N VAL A 120 -1.34 -8.44 12.20
CA VAL A 120 -0.92 -7.03 12.08
C VAL A 120 -1.55 -6.39 10.83
N ASP A 121 -1.41 -7.04 9.66
CA ASP A 121 -1.94 -6.55 8.39
C ASP A 121 -3.48 -6.40 8.45
N THR A 122 -4.17 -7.34 9.11
CA THR A 122 -5.62 -7.28 9.30
C THR A 122 -6.04 -6.08 10.15
N LEU A 123 -5.36 -5.82 11.26
CA LEU A 123 -5.68 -4.66 12.10
C LEU A 123 -5.34 -3.34 11.41
N GLY A 124 -4.27 -3.27 10.63
CA GLY A 124 -3.97 -2.11 9.79
C GLY A 124 -5.09 -1.80 8.80
N ARG A 125 -5.69 -2.84 8.19
CA ARG A 125 -6.83 -2.68 7.25
C ARG A 125 -8.13 -2.28 7.94
N VAL A 126 -8.43 -2.86 9.09
CA VAL A 126 -9.67 -2.56 9.84
C VAL A 126 -9.57 -1.23 10.58
N GLY A 127 -8.35 -0.70 10.77
CA GLY A 127 -8.09 0.51 11.53
C GLY A 127 -8.20 0.32 13.04
N PRO A 128 -7.85 1.34 13.84
CA PRO A 128 -8.03 1.32 15.29
C PRO A 128 -9.54 1.27 15.64
N ALA A 129 -9.90 0.53 16.69
CA ALA A 129 -11.26 0.62 17.23
C ALA A 129 -11.45 2.01 17.84
N GLU A 130 -12.60 2.64 17.58
CA GLU A 130 -13.02 3.84 18.30
C GLU A 130 -12.91 3.58 19.81
N ARG A 131 -12.34 4.54 20.54
CA ARG A 131 -12.33 4.52 21.99
C ARG A 131 -13.77 4.66 22.47
N ARG A 132 -14.52 3.57 22.53
CA ARG A 132 -15.63 3.53 23.47
C ARG A 132 -14.99 3.59 24.85
N HIS A 133 -15.28 4.66 25.59
CA HIS A 133 -14.96 4.77 27.01
C HIS A 133 -15.53 3.55 27.73
N THR A 134 -14.71 2.51 27.90
CA THR A 134 -15.13 1.33 28.64
C THR A 134 -14.04 0.90 29.62
N GLU A 135 -13.56 1.86 30.41
CA GLU A 135 -13.03 1.56 31.74
C GLU A 135 -14.06 0.74 32.56
N GLU A 136 -15.36 0.91 32.29
CA GLU A 136 -16.44 0.09 32.84
C GLU A 136 -16.48 -1.37 32.32
N GLU A 137 -16.01 -1.67 31.10
CA GLU A 137 -16.01 -3.06 30.58
C GLU A 137 -14.86 -3.90 31.12
N ALA A 138 -13.73 -3.28 31.49
CA ALA A 138 -12.58 -3.97 32.06
C ALA A 138 -12.90 -4.62 33.43
N ARG A 139 -13.95 -4.13 34.10
CA ARG A 139 -14.36 -4.54 35.44
C ARG A 139 -15.25 -5.79 35.45
N ARG A 140 -15.78 -6.22 34.30
CA ARG A 140 -16.50 -7.49 34.14
C ARG A 140 -15.56 -8.50 33.49
N ASN A 141 -15.46 -9.70 34.07
CA ASN A 141 -14.71 -10.88 33.59
C ASN A 141 -15.24 -11.42 32.23
N LYS A 142 -15.42 -10.53 31.24
CA LYS A 142 -15.97 -10.86 29.93
C LYS A 142 -14.86 -11.35 29.00
N LYS A 143 -15.20 -12.38 28.24
CA LYS A 143 -14.38 -12.99 27.19
C LYS A 143 -13.73 -11.91 26.32
N LYS A 144 -12.41 -11.96 26.18
CA LYS A 144 -11.65 -11.04 25.34
C LYS A 144 -12.05 -11.24 23.87
N SER A 145 -12.39 -10.16 23.17
CA SER A 145 -12.70 -10.25 21.73
C SER A 145 -11.44 -10.64 20.93
N PRO A 146 -11.59 -11.34 19.78
CA PRO A 146 -10.44 -11.67 18.92
C PRO A 146 -9.60 -10.45 18.56
N ARG A 147 -10.25 -9.31 18.29
CA ARG A 147 -9.57 -8.05 18.01
C ARG A 147 -8.70 -7.58 19.19
N ARG A 148 -9.26 -7.51 20.41
CA ARG A 148 -8.51 -7.12 21.62
C ARG A 148 -7.36 -8.10 21.90
N ALA A 149 -7.56 -9.39 21.60
CA ALA A 149 -6.52 -10.41 21.73
C ALA A 149 -5.33 -10.13 20.83
N ILE A 150 -5.57 -9.86 19.55
CA ILE A 150 -4.53 -9.49 18.59
C ILE A 150 -3.85 -8.18 18.98
N GLU A 151 -4.60 -7.13 19.31
CA GLU A 151 -4.03 -5.83 19.69
C GLU A 151 -3.08 -5.94 20.87
N GLN A 152 -3.45 -6.73 21.90
CA GLN A 152 -2.57 -6.97 23.03
C GLN A 152 -1.34 -7.79 22.60
N ALA A 153 -1.50 -8.85 21.81
CA ALA A 153 -0.37 -9.66 21.36
C ALA A 153 0.65 -8.85 20.52
N ILE A 154 0.19 -7.84 19.77
CA ILE A 154 1.08 -6.91 19.05
C ILE A 154 1.80 -6.00 20.04
N ARG A 155 1.09 -5.42 21.02
CA ARG A 155 1.71 -4.57 22.07
C ARG A 155 2.76 -5.34 22.87
N ASP A 156 2.43 -6.55 23.32
CA ASP A 156 3.31 -7.40 24.13
C ASP A 156 4.61 -7.76 23.37
N ARG A 157 4.54 -7.88 22.04
CA ARG A 157 5.68 -8.15 21.16
C ARG A 157 6.38 -6.89 20.62
N GLN A 158 6.03 -5.71 21.13
CA GLN A 158 6.55 -4.43 20.65
C GLN A 158 6.38 -4.24 19.13
N GLY A 159 5.27 -4.75 18.59
CA GLY A 159 4.93 -4.62 17.17
C GLY A 159 4.53 -3.19 16.78
N PRO A 160 4.20 -2.96 15.51
CA PRO A 160 3.93 -1.61 15.00
C PRO A 160 2.71 -0.96 15.68
N ASP A 161 2.83 0.33 15.97
CA ASP A 161 1.70 1.12 16.47
C ASP A 161 0.71 1.41 15.33
N ILE A 162 -0.35 0.60 15.27
CA ILE A 162 -1.43 0.70 14.28
C ILE A 162 -2.08 2.10 14.32
N ARG A 163 -2.00 2.84 15.42
CA ARG A 163 -2.58 4.20 15.54
C ARG A 163 -1.73 5.28 14.87
N ARG A 164 -0.44 5.03 14.67
CA ARG A 164 0.49 5.95 14.00
C ARG A 164 0.59 5.68 12.50
N GLN A 165 -0.19 4.75 11.96
CA GLN A 165 -0.19 4.48 10.52
C GLN A 165 -0.86 5.62 9.76
N GLU A 166 -0.32 5.93 8.59
CA GLU A 166 -0.92 6.86 7.64
C GLU A 166 -2.34 6.38 7.28
N HIS A 167 -3.33 7.25 7.44
CA HIS A 167 -4.68 6.97 7.00
C HIS A 167 -4.81 7.30 5.51
N ILE A 168 -4.91 6.27 4.67
CA ILE A 168 -5.07 6.42 3.23
C ILE A 168 -6.56 6.52 2.91
N VAL A 169 -7.00 7.68 2.40
CA VAL A 169 -8.37 7.86 1.90
C VAL A 169 -8.54 7.00 0.63
N PRO A 170 -9.50 6.06 0.60
CA PRO A 170 -9.65 5.11 -0.52
C PRO A 170 -10.04 5.81 -1.84
N TYR A 171 -10.83 6.88 -1.76
CA TYR A 171 -11.25 7.67 -2.91
C TYR A 171 -10.99 9.15 -2.62
N ILE A 172 -10.05 9.75 -3.36
CA ILE A 172 -9.73 11.18 -3.24
C ILE A 172 -10.78 12.02 -3.96
N VAL A 173 -11.32 11.48 -5.05
CA VAL A 173 -12.37 12.08 -5.88
C VAL A 173 -13.47 11.06 -6.12
N PRO A 174 -14.73 11.49 -6.34
CA PRO A 174 -15.80 10.57 -6.66
C PRO A 174 -15.53 9.85 -8.00
N PRO A 175 -16.09 8.63 -8.21
CA PRO A 175 -15.85 7.84 -9.42
C PRO A 175 -16.20 8.53 -10.75
N TRP A 176 -17.12 9.51 -10.71
CA TRP A 176 -17.55 10.29 -11.87
C TRP A 176 -16.78 11.59 -12.07
N TRP A 177 -15.75 11.86 -11.25
CA TRP A 177 -14.90 13.03 -11.43
C TRP A 177 -14.06 12.90 -12.71
N GLN A 178 -14.09 13.94 -13.54
CA GLN A 178 -13.22 14.06 -14.70
C GLN A 178 -12.05 14.96 -14.35
N GLY A 179 -10.84 14.41 -14.50
CA GLY A 179 -9.62 15.16 -14.28
C GLY A 179 -9.26 16.08 -15.43
N PRO A 180 -8.18 16.86 -15.25
CA PRO A 180 -7.68 17.72 -16.30
C PRO A 180 -7.21 16.93 -17.55
N GLN A 181 -7.19 17.61 -18.70
CA GLN A 181 -6.79 17.02 -19.98
C GLN A 181 -5.27 16.89 -20.11
N THR A 182 -4.72 15.76 -19.68
CA THR A 182 -3.27 15.53 -19.72
C THR A 182 -2.78 14.99 -21.05
N PHE A 183 -1.66 15.52 -21.54
CA PHE A 183 -0.93 15.04 -22.72
C PHE A 183 0.46 14.55 -22.32
N ILE A 184 0.84 13.34 -22.71
CA ILE A 184 2.18 12.77 -22.47
C ILE A 184 2.70 12.28 -23.81
N GLU A 185 3.73 12.94 -24.30
CA GLU A 185 4.38 12.58 -25.57
C GLU A 185 5.38 11.45 -25.38
N THR A 186 5.68 10.75 -26.48
CA THR A 186 6.53 9.55 -26.43
C THR A 186 8.00 9.90 -26.30
N ASN A 187 8.42 11.03 -26.89
CA ASN A 187 9.81 11.49 -26.90
C ASN A 187 9.89 13.02 -26.68
N THR A 188 11.11 13.49 -26.41
CA THR A 188 11.41 14.88 -26.10
C THR A 188 11.24 15.81 -27.31
N GLU A 189 11.53 15.32 -28.52
CA GLU A 189 11.43 16.10 -29.75
C GLU A 189 9.97 16.40 -30.11
N GLU A 190 9.09 15.40 -30.03
CA GLU A 190 7.64 15.54 -30.19
C GLU A 190 7.04 16.46 -29.12
N ALA A 191 7.52 16.35 -27.88
CA ALA A 191 7.09 17.24 -26.80
C ALA A 191 7.47 18.70 -27.09
N GLN A 192 8.67 18.94 -27.60
CA GLN A 192 9.11 20.28 -27.97
C GLN A 192 8.31 20.84 -29.15
N ILE A 193 8.11 20.05 -30.21
CA ILE A 193 7.33 20.48 -31.38
C ILE A 193 5.90 20.86 -30.98
N LYS A 194 5.24 20.03 -30.18
CA LYS A 194 3.88 20.34 -29.69
C LYS A 194 3.86 21.53 -28.74
N HIS A 195 4.88 21.69 -27.91
CA HIS A 195 5.00 22.85 -27.03
C HIS A 195 5.06 24.16 -27.83
N GLU A 196 5.91 24.20 -28.85
CA GLU A 196 6.05 25.35 -29.75
C GLU A 196 4.74 25.64 -30.50
N GLN A 197 4.05 24.60 -30.98
CA GLN A 197 2.72 24.74 -31.61
C GLN A 197 1.69 25.33 -30.64
N ILE A 198 1.60 24.82 -29.41
CA ILE A 198 0.64 25.30 -28.41
C ILE A 198 0.88 26.76 -28.03
N ILE A 199 2.15 27.18 -27.91
CA ILE A 199 2.49 28.59 -27.64
C ILE A 199 2.01 29.49 -28.78
N GLN A 200 2.12 29.04 -30.03
CA GLN A 200 1.68 29.80 -31.20
C GLN A 200 0.15 29.85 -31.31
N ASP A 201 -0.52 28.73 -31.04
CA ASP A 201 -1.98 28.60 -31.17
C ASP A 201 -2.76 29.29 -30.04
N GLU A 202 -2.16 29.37 -28.83
CA GLU A 202 -2.85 29.84 -27.62
C GLU A 202 -2.09 30.96 -26.90
N PRO A 203 -1.78 32.11 -27.55
CA PRO A 203 -0.97 33.17 -26.96
C PRO A 203 -1.62 33.86 -25.74
N ASP A 204 -2.94 33.81 -25.64
CA ASP A 204 -3.72 34.40 -24.53
C ASP A 204 -3.80 33.49 -23.30
N ALA A 205 -3.33 32.24 -23.41
CA ALA A 205 -3.31 31.28 -22.32
C ALA A 205 -2.21 31.60 -21.29
N VAL A 206 -2.38 31.08 -20.08
CA VAL A 206 -1.36 31.17 -19.04
C VAL A 206 -0.45 29.95 -19.16
N HIS A 207 0.83 30.20 -19.44
CA HIS A 207 1.84 29.15 -19.55
C HIS A 207 2.67 29.11 -18.26
N ILE A 208 2.67 27.96 -17.58
CA ILE A 208 3.37 27.76 -16.31
C ILE A 208 4.25 26.52 -16.39
N TYR A 209 5.51 26.65 -16.01
CA TYR A 209 6.48 25.57 -15.97
C TYR A 209 6.73 25.21 -14.51
N THR A 210 6.77 23.92 -14.21
CA THR A 210 6.98 23.43 -12.85
C THR A 210 8.13 22.47 -12.80
N ASP A 211 8.90 22.53 -11.72
CA ASP A 211 10.02 21.63 -11.47
C ASP A 211 10.13 21.32 -9.97
N GLY A 212 10.53 20.10 -9.63
CA GLY A 212 10.83 19.64 -8.28
C GLY A 212 12.26 19.13 -8.21
N SER A 213 13.09 19.74 -7.37
CA SER A 213 14.52 19.39 -7.27
C SER A 213 14.88 18.82 -5.89
N GLY A 214 15.90 17.96 -5.88
CA GLY A 214 16.55 17.47 -4.68
C GLY A 214 18.05 17.74 -4.76
N ILE A 215 18.56 18.71 -3.99
CA ILE A 215 19.98 19.09 -4.00
C ILE A 215 20.52 19.07 -2.57
N GLY A 216 21.65 18.40 -2.37
CA GLY A 216 22.35 18.40 -1.07
C GLY A 216 21.54 17.82 0.09
N GLY A 217 20.64 16.86 -0.19
CA GLY A 217 19.76 16.28 0.84
C GLY A 217 18.52 17.10 1.15
N HIS A 218 18.24 18.16 0.38
CA HIS A 218 17.07 19.02 0.56
C HIS A 218 16.16 18.99 -0.66
N ILE A 219 14.85 19.01 -0.43
CA ILE A 219 13.82 18.99 -1.48
C ILE A 219 13.18 20.37 -1.61
N GLY A 220 13.05 20.84 -2.85
CA GLY A 220 12.36 22.06 -3.21
C GLY A 220 11.44 21.87 -4.41
N ALA A 221 10.51 22.81 -4.55
CA ALA A 221 9.60 22.89 -5.69
C ALA A 221 9.56 24.32 -6.20
N ALA A 222 9.39 24.50 -7.51
CA ALA A 222 9.22 25.80 -8.13
C ALA A 222 8.16 25.76 -9.25
N ALA A 223 7.53 26.90 -9.46
CA ALA A 223 6.65 27.16 -10.59
C ALA A 223 6.92 28.56 -11.14
N VAL A 224 7.08 28.66 -12.45
CA VAL A 224 7.36 29.91 -13.17
C VAL A 224 6.29 30.10 -14.24
N CYS A 225 5.57 31.22 -14.17
CA CYS A 225 4.64 31.63 -15.21
C CYS A 225 5.30 32.64 -16.14
N THR A 226 5.41 32.30 -17.42
CA THR A 226 6.02 33.20 -18.42
C THR A 226 5.07 34.31 -18.84
N THR A 227 3.76 34.08 -18.82
CA THR A 227 2.73 35.06 -19.20
C THR A 227 2.64 36.24 -18.22
N THR A 228 2.77 35.98 -16.91
CA THR A 228 2.69 37.03 -15.86
C THR A 228 4.04 37.39 -15.28
N GLN A 229 5.12 36.71 -15.68
CA GLN A 229 6.47 36.79 -15.11
C GLN A 229 6.50 36.52 -13.59
N GLU A 230 5.57 35.70 -13.10
CA GLU A 230 5.51 35.33 -11.69
C GLU A 230 6.27 34.04 -11.41
N THR A 231 6.93 33.99 -10.25
CA THR A 231 7.64 32.81 -9.78
C THR A 231 7.23 32.50 -8.35
N LYS A 232 7.01 31.21 -8.07
CA LYS A 232 6.84 30.70 -6.71
C LYS A 232 7.77 29.53 -6.47
N SER A 233 8.23 29.42 -5.24
CA SER A 233 9.01 28.27 -4.78
C SER A 233 8.58 27.87 -3.38
N ALA A 234 8.79 26.61 -3.05
CA ALA A 234 8.52 26.06 -1.73
C ALA A 234 9.66 25.12 -1.33
N TYR A 235 10.14 25.28 -0.10
CA TYR A 235 11.07 24.35 0.52
C TYR A 235 10.29 23.26 1.24
N MET A 236 10.60 21.99 0.95
CA MET A 236 9.85 20.83 1.45
C MET A 236 10.58 20.06 2.56
N GLY A 237 11.74 20.55 3.01
CA GLY A 237 12.56 19.89 4.02
C GLY A 237 13.60 18.96 3.42
N ASP A 238 14.10 18.06 4.26
CA ASP A 238 15.16 17.13 3.91
C ASP A 238 14.62 15.93 3.13
N ASP A 239 15.49 15.22 2.41
CA ASP A 239 15.20 14.01 1.65
C ASP A 239 14.68 12.84 2.51
N THR A 240 14.89 12.91 3.83
CA THR A 240 14.32 12.01 4.83
C THR A 240 12.83 12.30 5.12
N THR A 241 12.38 13.52 4.84
CA THR A 241 11.02 14.00 5.13
C THR A 241 10.15 14.09 3.89
N SER A 242 10.75 14.50 2.77
CA SER A 242 10.08 14.72 1.50
C SER A 242 10.86 14.05 0.38
N THR A 243 10.18 13.63 -0.68
CA THR A 243 10.82 13.01 -1.85
C THR A 243 10.82 14.00 -3.01
N VAL A 244 11.71 13.82 -4.00
CA VAL A 244 11.68 14.61 -5.25
C VAL A 244 10.30 14.55 -5.90
N TYR A 245 9.65 13.37 -5.88
CA TYR A 245 8.28 13.23 -6.35
C TYR A 245 7.25 14.11 -5.61
N ALA A 246 7.44 14.34 -4.30
CA ALA A 246 6.61 15.28 -3.56
C ALA A 246 6.88 16.72 -3.98
N GLY A 247 8.14 17.06 -4.27
CA GLY A 247 8.55 18.34 -4.89
C GLY A 247 7.81 18.63 -6.19
N GLU A 248 7.74 17.63 -7.06
CA GLU A 248 7.11 17.72 -8.38
C GLU A 248 5.60 17.98 -8.28
N LEU A 249 4.92 17.26 -7.38
CA LEU A 249 3.51 17.50 -7.08
C LEU A 249 3.26 18.87 -6.46
N GLN A 250 4.20 19.33 -5.62
CA GLN A 250 4.14 20.66 -5.02
C GLN A 250 4.35 21.75 -6.08
N GLY A 251 5.20 21.52 -7.08
CA GLY A 251 5.38 22.41 -8.23
C GLY A 251 4.06 22.66 -8.97
N ILE A 252 3.31 21.58 -9.26
CA ILE A 252 1.96 21.68 -9.85
C ILE A 252 1.01 22.47 -8.92
N SER A 253 1.09 22.27 -7.60
CA SER A 253 0.31 23.02 -6.62
C SER A 253 0.58 24.53 -6.67
N LEU A 254 1.86 24.90 -6.78
CA LEU A 254 2.31 26.28 -6.92
C LEU A 254 1.83 26.90 -8.24
N ALA A 255 1.87 26.14 -9.34
CA ALA A 255 1.35 26.59 -10.63
C ALA A 255 -0.16 26.90 -10.57
N LEU A 256 -0.94 26.01 -9.96
CA LEU A 256 -2.37 26.26 -9.75
C LEU A 256 -2.62 27.49 -8.87
N GLN A 257 -1.75 27.75 -7.89
CA GLN A 257 -1.85 28.95 -7.06
C GLN A 257 -1.56 30.23 -7.86
N ILE A 258 -0.56 30.22 -8.74
CA ILE A 258 -0.29 31.35 -9.66
C ILE A 258 -1.53 31.61 -10.53
N ALA A 259 -2.10 30.56 -11.12
CA ALA A 259 -3.30 30.68 -11.95
C ALA A 259 -4.54 31.21 -11.18
N GLN A 260 -4.70 30.82 -9.91
CA GLN A 260 -5.77 31.33 -9.04
C GLN A 260 -5.59 32.81 -8.72
N GLU A 261 -4.36 33.24 -8.45
CA GLU A 261 -4.05 34.63 -8.14
C GLU A 261 -4.22 35.53 -9.37
N ASP A 262 -3.81 35.10 -10.57
CA ASP A 262 -4.06 35.81 -11.83
C ASP A 262 -5.57 36.05 -12.03
N ARG A 263 -6.39 35.01 -11.82
CA ARG A 263 -7.86 35.13 -11.88
C ARG A 263 -8.41 36.09 -10.83
N SER A 264 -7.89 36.05 -9.61
CA SER A 264 -8.36 36.91 -8.50
C SER A 264 -8.10 38.39 -8.74
N ARG A 265 -7.08 38.72 -9.56
CA ARG A 265 -6.78 40.10 -9.99
C ARG A 265 -7.69 40.61 -11.11
N GLY A 266 -8.66 39.80 -11.55
CA GLY A 266 -9.63 40.16 -12.58
C GLY A 266 -9.21 39.80 -14.00
N ASN A 267 -8.10 39.07 -14.17
CA ASN A 267 -7.68 38.61 -15.49
C ASN A 267 -8.55 37.44 -15.95
N SER A 268 -9.18 37.57 -17.12
CA SER A 268 -9.95 36.50 -17.75
C SER A 268 -9.09 35.76 -18.75
N ARG A 269 -8.72 34.51 -18.42
CA ARG A 269 -7.89 33.64 -19.26
C ARG A 269 -8.73 32.51 -19.82
N SER A 270 -8.54 32.20 -21.11
CA SER A 270 -9.27 31.11 -21.78
C SER A 270 -8.81 29.73 -21.28
N LYS A 271 -7.50 29.58 -21.03
CA LYS A 271 -6.85 28.32 -20.64
C LYS A 271 -5.66 28.57 -19.71
N VAL A 272 -5.35 27.56 -18.91
CA VAL A 272 -4.12 27.44 -18.13
C VAL A 272 -3.41 26.19 -18.63
N LEU A 273 -2.13 26.31 -18.96
CA LEU A 273 -1.29 25.25 -19.49
C LEU A 273 -0.11 25.07 -18.54
N ILE A 274 -0.01 23.90 -17.93
CA ILE A 274 1.05 23.58 -16.97
C ILE A 274 1.98 22.54 -17.59
N TYR A 275 3.26 22.86 -17.66
CA TYR A 275 4.29 22.01 -18.23
C TYR A 275 5.14 21.39 -17.11
N THR A 276 5.26 20.06 -17.13
CA THR A 276 6.10 19.26 -16.24
C THR A 276 6.69 18.11 -17.05
N ASP A 277 7.93 17.75 -16.75
CA ASP A 277 8.62 16.59 -17.31
C ASP A 277 8.32 15.29 -16.54
N ASN A 278 7.70 15.40 -15.36
CA ASN A 278 7.40 14.26 -14.51
C ASN A 278 6.10 13.54 -14.89
N GLN A 279 6.22 12.51 -15.73
CA GLN A 279 5.08 11.67 -16.14
C GLN A 279 4.33 11.04 -14.96
N ALA A 280 4.99 10.76 -13.84
CA ALA A 280 4.32 10.20 -12.67
C ALA A 280 3.44 11.25 -11.96
N ALA A 281 3.88 12.51 -11.93
CA ALA A 281 3.08 13.63 -11.42
C ALA A 281 1.84 13.84 -12.29
N ILE A 282 1.99 13.91 -13.62
CA ILE A 282 0.87 14.03 -14.58
C ILE A 282 -0.16 12.91 -14.39
N ARG A 283 0.30 11.65 -14.32
CA ARG A 283 -0.60 10.50 -14.18
C ARG A 283 -1.35 10.52 -12.85
N SER A 284 -0.72 11.03 -11.79
CA SER A 284 -1.34 11.10 -10.46
C SER A 284 -2.39 12.19 -10.34
N THR A 285 -2.21 13.34 -11.01
CA THR A 285 -3.19 14.43 -11.05
C THR A 285 -4.39 14.08 -11.93
N ALA A 286 -4.17 13.39 -13.06
CA ALA A 286 -5.24 12.92 -13.95
C ALA A 286 -6.13 11.86 -13.31
N LYS A 287 -5.53 10.93 -12.55
CA LYS A 287 -6.22 9.79 -11.91
C LYS A 287 -5.76 9.65 -10.46
N PRO A 288 -6.28 10.48 -9.55
CA PRO A 288 -5.91 10.42 -8.14
C PRO A 288 -6.38 9.08 -7.55
N LYS A 289 -5.43 8.27 -7.09
CA LYS A 289 -5.68 6.98 -6.43
C LYS A 289 -5.06 7.02 -5.04
N GLY A 290 -5.77 6.52 -4.03
CA GLY A 290 -5.24 6.25 -2.69
C GLY A 290 -3.98 5.36 -2.72
N LYS A 291 -2.84 5.89 -2.28
CA LYS A 291 -1.46 5.41 -2.22
C LYS A 291 -0.80 6.09 -0.99
N SER A 292 0.34 5.61 -0.55
CA SER A 292 1.10 6.22 0.56
C SER A 292 1.80 7.52 0.15
N GLY A 293 1.90 8.50 1.06
CA GLY A 293 2.55 9.81 0.83
C GLY A 293 1.61 10.92 0.36
N HIS A 294 0.34 10.88 0.76
CA HIS A 294 -0.75 11.56 0.03
C HIS A 294 -1.15 12.95 0.47
N THR A 295 -0.66 13.42 1.61
CA THR A 295 -1.02 14.74 2.14
C THR A 295 -0.76 15.88 1.15
N CYS A 296 0.27 15.78 0.29
CA CYS A 296 0.56 16.78 -0.74
C CYS A 296 -0.44 16.73 -1.93
N SER A 297 -0.84 15.54 -2.40
CA SER A 297 -1.76 15.42 -3.54
C SER A 297 -3.16 15.98 -3.22
N GLN A 298 -3.62 15.80 -1.98
CA GLN A 298 -4.94 16.28 -1.52
C GLN A 298 -5.03 17.81 -1.50
N ALA A 299 -3.92 18.50 -1.17
CA ALA A 299 -3.86 19.97 -1.16
C ALA A 299 -3.97 20.58 -2.57
N SER A 300 -3.33 19.95 -3.56
CA SER A 300 -3.44 20.35 -4.97
C SER A 300 -4.85 20.08 -5.54
N GLN A 301 -5.49 18.99 -5.14
CA GLN A 301 -6.83 18.60 -5.63
C GLN A 301 -7.95 19.50 -5.12
N ASN A 302 -7.95 19.86 -3.82
CA ASN A 302 -8.94 20.76 -3.23
C ASN A 302 -8.91 22.17 -3.86
N ARG A 303 -7.77 22.57 -4.45
CA ARG A 303 -7.64 23.83 -5.19
C ARG A 303 -8.14 23.71 -6.63
N SER A 304 -8.01 22.53 -7.25
CA SER A 304 -8.51 22.27 -8.61
C SER A 304 -10.03 22.12 -8.69
N THR A 305 -10.71 21.65 -7.63
CA THR A 305 -12.18 21.47 -7.66
C THR A 305 -12.97 22.77 -7.65
N ASN A 306 -12.34 23.91 -7.36
CA ASN A 306 -12.96 25.24 -7.36
C ASN A 306 -12.81 26.01 -8.68
N SER A 307 -12.16 25.47 -9.70
CA SER A 307 -12.11 26.11 -11.01
C SER A 307 -11.83 25.09 -12.12
N ASN A 308 -12.55 25.23 -13.24
CA ASN A 308 -12.38 24.41 -14.43
C ASN A 308 -10.98 24.65 -15.03
N TYR A 309 -9.99 23.87 -14.59
CA TYR A 309 -8.64 23.92 -15.13
C TYR A 309 -8.41 22.77 -16.11
N LYS A 310 -7.70 23.06 -17.21
CA LYS A 310 -6.96 22.07 -17.98
C LYS A 310 -5.53 22.03 -17.41
N VAL A 311 -4.97 20.83 -17.29
CA VAL A 311 -3.57 20.52 -16.93
C VAL A 311 -3.12 19.56 -18.00
#